data_AF-A0A4Q4CM89-F1
#
_entry.id   AF-A0A4Q4CM89-F1
#
_cell.length_a   1.000
_cell.length_b   1.000
_cell.length_c   1.000
_cell.angle_alpha   90.00
_cell.angle_beta   90.00
_cell.angle_gamma   90.00
#
_symmetry.space_group_name_H-M   'P 1'
#
loop_
_entity.id
_entity.type
_entity.pdbx_description
1 polymer ?
#
loop_
_entity_poly.entity_id
_entity_poly.type
_entity_poly.pdbx_seq_one_letter_code
_entity_poly.pdbx_strand_id
1 'polypeptide(L)'
;HVIGDAIIAGAMPKSAFAANAQARVCAEAVVGLLRGEAPAAPKLINTCYSIVAPDYGISVAGVYQPANGLLSDVPGAGGTSPLDAPASVRSAEAGYAEGWFRTVTADVFG
;
A
#
# COMPACT_ATOMS: atom_id res chain seq x y z
N HIS A 1 -5.27 8.34 -17.49
CA HIS A 1 -4.51 7.88 -16.32
C HIS A 1 -4.58 6.36 -16.26
N VAL A 2 -3.50 5.68 -15.88
CA VAL A 2 -3.45 4.23 -15.66
C VAL A 2 -3.00 4.01 -14.23
N ILE A 3 -3.59 3.05 -13.51
CA ILE A 3 -3.32 2.74 -12.10
C ILE A 3 -3.29 1.22 -11.88
N GLY A 4 -2.84 0.78 -10.71
CA GLY A 4 -2.82 -0.61 -10.28
C GLY A 4 -1.79 -1.44 -11.04
N ASP A 5 -2.08 -2.73 -11.21
CA ASP A 5 -1.14 -3.70 -11.78
C ASP A 5 -0.69 -3.38 -13.21
N ALA A 6 -1.42 -2.52 -13.92
CA ALA A 6 -1.12 -2.13 -15.30
C ALA A 6 0.04 -1.12 -15.42
N ILE A 7 0.44 -0.45 -14.33
CA ILE A 7 1.47 0.60 -14.40
C ILE A 7 2.89 0.05 -14.24
N ILE A 8 3.86 0.86 -14.66
CA ILE A 8 5.27 0.71 -14.32
C ILE A 8 5.52 1.49 -13.02
N ALA A 9 5.40 0.82 -11.88
CA ALA A 9 5.38 1.48 -10.57
C ALA A 9 6.77 1.69 -9.94
N GLY A 10 7.85 1.16 -10.52
CA GLY A 10 9.16 1.16 -9.86
C GLY A 10 9.20 0.17 -8.69
N ALA A 11 9.58 0.65 -7.50
CA ALA A 11 9.74 -0.18 -6.29
C ALA A 11 8.40 -0.60 -5.65
N MET A 12 7.30 0.10 -5.95
CA MET A 12 5.99 -0.23 -5.38
C MET A 12 5.45 -1.55 -5.95
N PRO A 13 5.04 -2.52 -5.12
CA PRO A 13 4.59 -3.82 -5.59
C PRO A 13 3.22 -3.75 -6.28
N LYS A 14 2.92 -4.78 -7.08
CA LYS A 14 1.59 -5.01 -7.65
C LYS A 14 0.70 -5.68 -6.60
N SER A 15 -0.14 -4.90 -5.94
CA SER A 15 -1.03 -5.35 -4.86
C SER A 15 -2.30 -4.51 -4.82
N ALA A 16 -3.36 -5.05 -4.19
CA ALA A 16 -4.59 -4.30 -3.95
C ALA A 16 -4.37 -3.05 -3.09
N PHE A 17 -3.45 -3.11 -2.11
CA PHE A 17 -3.10 -1.95 -1.29
C PHE A 17 -2.49 -0.85 -2.17
N ALA A 18 -1.50 -1.21 -2.99
CA ALA A 18 -0.84 -0.27 -3.88
C ALA A 18 -1.81 0.33 -4.91
N ALA A 19 -2.66 -0.50 -5.51
CA ALA A 19 -3.68 -0.05 -6.44
C ALA A 19 -4.66 0.94 -5.79
N ASN A 20 -5.12 0.68 -4.55
CA ASN A 20 -6.00 1.61 -3.83
C ASN A 20 -5.30 2.94 -3.52
N ALA A 21 -4.05 2.90 -3.03
CA ALA A 21 -3.27 4.10 -2.75
C ALA A 21 -3.05 4.95 -4.03
N GLN A 22 -2.72 4.30 -5.15
CA GLN A 22 -2.58 4.95 -6.45
C GLN A 22 -3.91 5.54 -6.94
N ALA A 23 -5.03 4.82 -6.76
CA ALA A 23 -6.35 5.28 -7.16
C ALA A 23 -6.74 6.58 -6.47
N ARG A 24 -6.51 6.68 -5.15
CA ARG A 24 -6.80 7.88 -4.35
C ARG A 24 -6.00 9.09 -4.82
N VAL A 25 -4.68 8.91 -4.95
CA VAL A 25 -3.78 9.98 -5.45
C VAL A 25 -4.17 10.39 -6.87
N CYS A 26 -4.48 9.42 -7.74
CA CYS A 26 -4.89 9.71 -9.10
C CYS A 26 -6.22 10.47 -9.15
N ALA A 27 -7.20 10.11 -8.31
CA ALA A 27 -8.48 10.80 -8.25
C ALA A 27 -8.31 12.25 -7.79
N GLU A 28 -7.52 12.49 -6.73
CA GLU A 28 -7.20 13.84 -6.26
C GLU A 28 -6.49 14.67 -7.34
N ALA A 29 -5.48 14.10 -8.00
CA ALA A 29 -4.76 14.75 -9.08
C ALA A 29 -5.68 15.09 -10.27
N VAL A 30 -6.58 14.19 -10.67
CA VAL A 30 -7.54 14.45 -11.75
C VAL A 30 -8.47 15.61 -11.40
N VAL A 31 -8.99 15.66 -10.16
CA VAL A 31 -9.82 16.78 -9.70
C VAL A 31 -9.05 18.10 -9.72
N GLY A 32 -7.80 18.11 -9.24
CA GLY A 32 -6.94 19.30 -9.28
C GLY A 32 -6.65 19.76 -10.72
N LEU A 33 -6.31 18.84 -11.62
CA LEU A 33 -6.06 19.15 -13.03
C LEU A 33 -7.29 19.76 -13.71
N LEU A 34 -8.49 19.28 -13.40
CA LEU A 34 -9.73 19.85 -13.91
C LEU A 34 -9.98 21.29 -13.40
N ARG A 35 -9.37 21.68 -12.28
CA ARG A 35 -9.39 23.04 -11.72
C ARG A 35 -8.21 23.90 -12.20
N GLY A 36 -7.32 23.37 -13.03
CA GLY A 36 -6.10 24.05 -13.45
C GLY A 36 -5.02 24.11 -12.36
N GLU A 37 -5.11 23.26 -11.34
CA GLU A 37 -4.14 23.16 -10.25
C GLU A 37 -3.02 22.15 -10.62
N ALA A 38 -1.82 22.38 -10.08
CA ALA A 38 -0.72 21.44 -10.23
C ALA A 38 -0.85 20.28 -9.22
N PRO A 39 -0.72 19.01 -9.64
CA PRO A 39 -0.71 17.89 -8.72
C PRO A 39 0.43 17.97 -7.70
N ALA A 40 0.13 17.69 -6.43
CA ALA A 40 1.14 17.58 -5.39
C ALA A 40 1.96 16.28 -5.56
N ALA A 41 3.20 16.30 -5.08
CA ALA A 41 4.02 15.09 -5.03
C ALA A 41 3.48 14.13 -3.95
N PRO A 42 2.97 12.93 -4.31
CA PRO A 42 2.35 12.04 -3.34
C PRO A 42 3.38 11.28 -2.50
N LYS A 43 2.95 10.82 -1.32
CA LYS A 43 3.52 9.65 -0.65
C LYS A 43 2.50 8.53 -0.67
N LEU A 44 2.93 7.36 -1.11
CA LEU A 44 2.06 6.18 -1.19
C LEU A 44 2.52 5.12 -0.20
N ILE A 45 1.60 4.27 0.23
CA ILE A 45 1.89 3.19 1.17
C ILE A 45 1.41 1.86 0.60
N ASN A 46 2.08 0.78 0.99
CA ASN A 46 1.68 -0.59 0.73
C ASN A 46 1.83 -1.41 2.01
N THR A 47 0.93 -2.37 2.21
CA THR A 47 1.17 -3.51 3.09
C THR A 47 0.55 -4.75 2.47
N CYS A 48 1.34 -5.81 2.29
CA CYS A 48 0.84 -7.12 1.92
C CYS A 48 0.93 -8.03 3.13
N TYR A 49 -0.22 -8.51 3.61
CA TYR A 49 -0.29 -9.52 4.65
C TYR A 49 -0.31 -10.92 4.04
N SER A 50 0.26 -11.89 4.74
CA SER A 50 0.13 -13.32 4.45
C SER A 50 -0.26 -14.06 5.74
N ILE A 51 -1.35 -14.81 5.68
CA ILE A 51 -1.81 -15.65 6.79
C ILE A 51 -1.25 -17.05 6.54
N VAL A 52 -0.27 -17.45 7.36
CA VAL A 52 0.43 -18.75 7.25
C VAL A 52 -0.36 -19.84 7.98
N ALA A 53 -0.98 -19.48 9.10
CA ALA A 53 -1.90 -20.31 9.89
C ALA A 53 -2.96 -19.38 10.54
N PRO A 54 -4.06 -19.91 11.11
CA PRO A 54 -5.17 -19.07 11.61
C PRO A 54 -4.78 -17.93 12.55
N ASP A 55 -3.74 -18.12 13.37
CA ASP A 55 -3.19 -17.15 14.32
C ASP A 55 -1.73 -16.76 13.98
N TYR A 56 -1.31 -16.99 12.75
CA TYR A 56 0.05 -16.70 12.30
C TYR A 56 0.03 -15.86 11.03
N GLY A 57 0.10 -14.55 11.20
CA GLY A 57 0.30 -13.58 10.13
C GLY A 57 1.75 -13.14 10.00
N ILE A 58 2.12 -12.75 8.78
CA ILE A 58 3.31 -11.97 8.46
C ILE A 58 2.93 -10.85 7.50
N SER A 59 3.76 -9.83 7.39
CA SER A 59 3.54 -8.68 6.54
C SER A 59 4.82 -8.19 5.89
N VAL A 60 4.64 -7.50 4.76
CA VAL A 60 5.65 -6.63 4.15
C VAL A 60 5.01 -5.28 3.88
N ALA A 61 5.62 -4.22 4.41
CA ALA A 61 5.14 -2.86 4.30
C ALA A 61 6.19 -1.96 3.63
N GLY A 62 5.72 -0.89 2.99
CA GLY A 62 6.59 0.09 2.34
C GLY A 62 5.92 1.46 2.24
N VAL A 63 6.74 2.50 2.22
CA VAL A 63 6.35 3.89 1.92
C VAL A 63 7.13 4.32 0.69
N TYR A 64 6.44 4.91 -0.28
CA TYR A 64 6.98 5.22 -1.59
C TYR A 64 6.81 6.69 -1.93
N GLN A 65 7.76 7.24 -2.67
CA GLN A 65 7.74 8.61 -3.15
C GLN A 65 8.21 8.68 -4.62
N PRO A 66 7.75 9.66 -5.40
CA PRO A 66 8.27 9.91 -6.73
C PRO A 66 9.77 10.20 -6.71
N ALA A 67 10.53 9.51 -7.54
CA ALA A 67 11.93 9.77 -7.82
C ALA A 67 12.25 9.33 -9.26
N ASN A 68 12.86 10.22 -10.06
CA ASN A 68 13.27 9.94 -11.44
C ASN A 68 12.14 9.37 -12.33
N GLY A 69 10.91 9.86 -12.15
CA GLY A 69 9.73 9.44 -12.93
C GLY A 69 9.13 8.08 -12.53
N LEU A 70 9.62 7.45 -11.47
CA LEU A 70 9.10 6.20 -10.89
C LEU A 70 8.81 6.38 -9.40
N LEU A 71 8.19 5.39 -8.75
CA LEU A 71 8.12 5.35 -7.29
C LEU A 71 9.32 4.59 -6.73
N SER A 72 10.00 5.20 -5.76
CA SER A 72 11.10 4.59 -5.01
C SER A 72 10.73 4.50 -3.54
N ASP A 73 11.32 3.54 -2.83
CA ASP A 73 11.19 3.43 -1.38
C ASP A 73 11.70 4.70 -0.68
N VAL A 74 11.01 5.08 0.40
CA VAL A 74 11.53 6.05 1.36
C VAL A 74 12.52 5.34 2.27
N PRO A 75 13.81 5.73 2.30
CA PRO A 75 14.81 5.05 3.11
C PRO A 75 14.41 4.95 4.59
N GLY A 76 14.53 3.74 5.15
CA GLY A 76 14.19 3.46 6.54
C GLY A 76 12.69 3.30 6.84
N ALA A 77 11.81 3.40 5.83
CA ALA A 77 10.38 3.16 5.99
C ALA A 77 9.99 1.73 5.58
N GLY A 78 9.04 1.13 6.30
CA GLY A 78 8.51 -0.20 5.98
C GLY A 78 9.40 -1.34 6.46
N GLY A 79 9.41 -2.45 5.72
CA GLY A 79 10.11 -3.68 6.06
C GLY A 79 9.19 -4.89 6.11
N THR A 80 9.77 -6.06 6.38
CA THR A 80 9.03 -7.30 6.65
C THR A 80 8.91 -7.52 8.15
N SER A 81 7.95 -8.32 8.58
CA SER A 81 7.89 -8.80 9.96
C SER A 81 9.26 -9.38 10.37
N PRO A 82 9.79 -9.07 11.57
CA PRO A 82 11.04 -9.65 12.05
C PRO A 82 10.95 -11.18 12.09
N LEU A 83 12.03 -11.88 11.75
CA LEU A 83 12.03 -13.36 11.71
C LEU A 83 11.80 -13.97 13.10
N ASP A 84 12.34 -13.34 14.13
CA ASP A 84 12.29 -13.71 15.54
C ASP A 84 11.12 -13.05 16.30
N ALA A 85 10.14 -12.48 15.59
CA ALA A 85 9.00 -11.85 16.24
C ALA A 85 8.23 -12.87 17.11
N PRO A 86 7.79 -12.46 18.32
CA PRO A 86 7.08 -13.36 19.23
C PRO A 86 5.73 -13.78 18.66
N ALA A 87 5.18 -14.89 19.17
CA ALA A 87 3.87 -15.42 18.75
C ALA A 87 2.74 -14.38 18.86
N SER A 88 2.80 -13.46 19.83
CA SER A 88 1.84 -12.36 19.97
C SER A 88 1.83 -11.41 18.75
N VAL A 89 2.99 -11.16 18.14
CA VAL A 89 3.07 -10.35 16.90
C VAL A 89 2.45 -11.12 15.75
N ARG A 90 2.72 -12.42 15.61
CA ARG A 90 2.13 -13.27 14.57
C ARG A 90 0.60 -13.29 14.65
N SER A 91 0.08 -13.47 15.86
CA SER A 91 -1.37 -13.45 16.12
C SER A 91 -1.97 -12.08 15.83
N ALA A 92 -1.31 -10.99 16.22
CA ALA A 92 -1.74 -9.64 15.89
C ALA A 92 -1.75 -9.39 14.36
N GLU A 93 -0.71 -9.82 13.63
CA GLU A 93 -0.64 -9.67 12.18
C GLU A 93 -1.74 -10.45 11.44
N ALA A 94 -2.15 -11.62 11.94
CA ALA A 94 -3.31 -12.34 11.40
C ALA A 94 -4.60 -11.52 11.57
N GLY A 95 -4.84 -10.97 12.77
CA GLY A 95 -5.97 -10.09 13.04
C GLY A 95 -5.94 -8.80 12.20
N TYR A 96 -4.76 -8.21 11.99
CA TYR A 96 -4.58 -7.05 11.14
C TYR A 96 -4.86 -7.36 9.66
N ALA A 97 -4.49 -8.55 9.18
CA ALA A 97 -4.79 -8.97 7.81
C ALA A 97 -6.30 -9.02 7.54
N GLU A 98 -7.07 -9.63 8.45
CA GLU A 98 -8.53 -9.66 8.38
C GLU A 98 -9.14 -8.26 8.47
N GLY A 99 -8.65 -7.45 9.42
CA GLY A 99 -9.08 -6.06 9.59
C GLY A 99 -8.81 -5.21 8.35
N TRP A 100 -7.65 -5.40 7.73
CA TRP A 100 -7.28 -4.75 6.48
C TRP A 100 -8.22 -5.16 5.34
N PHE A 101 -8.47 -6.46 5.16
CA PHE A 101 -9.34 -6.94 4.09
C PHE A 101 -10.75 -6.36 4.19
N ARG A 102 -11.34 -6.35 5.40
CA ARG A 102 -12.65 -5.72 5.62
C ARG A 102 -12.62 -4.22 5.32
N THR A 103 -11.59 -3.53 5.79
CA THR A 103 -11.46 -2.07 5.62
C THR A 103 -11.31 -1.71 4.14
N VAL A 104 -10.39 -2.36 3.41
CA VAL A 104 -10.11 -2.02 2.01
C VAL A 104 -11.28 -2.37 1.09
N THR A 105 -11.99 -3.47 1.35
CA THR A 105 -13.16 -3.84 0.53
C THR A 105 -14.33 -2.90 0.76
N ALA A 106 -14.61 -2.50 2.00
CA ALA A 106 -15.61 -1.48 2.30
C ALA A 106 -15.24 -0.12 1.70
N ASP A 107 -13.97 0.26 1.77
CA ASP A 107 -13.48 1.53 1.22
C ASP A 107 -13.58 1.63 -0.31
N VAL A 108 -13.32 0.52 -1.01
CA VAL A 108 -13.30 0.50 -2.48
C VAL A 108 -14.69 0.29 -3.07
N PHE A 109 -15.58 -0.45 -2.38
CA PHE A 109 -16.84 -0.93 -2.96
C PHE A 109 -18.11 -0.57 -2.17
N GLY A 110 -17.99 -0.08 -0.93
CA GLY A 110 -19.12 0.25 -0.04
C GLY A 110 -19.54 1.72 -0.13
#